data_AF-A0A2M8TJK1-F1
#
_entry.id   AF-A0A2M8TJK1-F1
#
_cell.length_a   1.000
_cell.length_b   1.000
_cell.length_c   1.000
_cell.angle_alpha   90.00
_cell.angle_beta   90.00
_cell.angle_gamma   90.00
#
_symmetry.space_group_name_H-M   'P 1'
#
loop_
_entity.id
_entity.type
_entity.pdbx_description
1 polymer ?
#
loop_
_entity_poly.entity_id
_entity_poly.type
_entity_poly.pdbx_seq_one_letter_code
_entity_poly.pdbx_strand_id
1 'polypeptide(L)'
;MDKKRIIEKLDWLFKSALSAPDPTSKEFKEEQYLFFENYVHFLQDNGFTTRTILKENEKATDDSEIRVGDLTPEGLKFYFYGIRKWREKYDRAKDKKKAINDFAFIEKKLMKFREQKTK
;
A
#
# COMPACT_ATOMS: atom_id res chain seq x y z
N MET A 1 5.53 -7.89 19.17
CA MET A 1 5.89 -7.63 17.75
C MET A 1 6.77 -6.40 17.73
N ASP A 2 7.94 -6.46 17.09
CA ASP A 2 8.86 -5.32 17.06
C ASP A 2 8.25 -4.14 16.27
N LYS A 3 7.99 -3.02 16.94
CA LYS A 3 7.40 -1.82 16.34
C LYS A 3 8.31 -1.17 15.30
N LYS A 4 9.63 -1.38 15.39
CA LYS A 4 10.62 -0.83 14.45
C LYS A 4 10.76 -1.67 13.18
N ARG A 5 10.20 -2.87 13.16
CA ARG A 5 10.25 -3.75 11.98
C ARG A 5 9.56 -3.07 10.80
N ILE A 6 10.28 -2.98 9.69
CA ILE A 6 9.76 -2.51 8.40
C ILE A 6 8.92 -3.64 7.79
N ILE A 7 7.69 -3.31 7.39
CA ILE A 7 6.77 -4.20 6.67
C ILE A 7 6.99 -4.06 5.17
N GLU A 8 7.12 -2.83 4.70
CA GLU A 8 7.34 -2.50 3.30
C GLU A 8 8.24 -1.26 3.19
N LYS A 9 9.17 -1.29 2.24
CA LYS A 9 9.99 -0.14 1.83
C LYS A 9 9.98 -0.08 0.30
N LEU A 10 9.77 1.11 -0.27
CA LEU A 10 9.67 1.28 -1.72
C LEU A 10 10.96 0.85 -2.45
N ASP A 11 12.14 1.16 -1.90
CA ASP A 11 13.43 0.67 -2.40
C ASP A 11 13.50 -0.86 -2.60
N TRP A 12 12.82 -1.66 -1.77
CA TRP A 12 12.81 -3.12 -1.92
C TRP A 12 12.00 -3.57 -3.14
N LEU A 13 10.97 -2.82 -3.52
CA LEU A 13 10.14 -3.12 -4.68
C LEU A 13 10.90 -2.88 -5.98
N PHE A 14 11.73 -1.84 -6.04
CA PHE A 14 12.56 -1.53 -7.21
C PHE A 14 13.71 -2.52 -7.41
N LYS A 15 14.12 -3.23 -6.35
CA LYS A 15 15.16 -4.26 -6.41
C LYS A 15 14.62 -5.64 -6.76
N SER A 16 13.30 -5.82 -6.78
CA SER A 16 12.66 -7.07 -7.14
C SER A 16 12.37 -7.13 -8.64
N ALA A 17 13.20 -7.86 -9.40
CA ALA A 17 13.08 -8.06 -10.85
C ALA A 17 11.81 -8.81 -11.32
N LEU A 18 10.90 -9.15 -10.41
CA LEU A 18 9.67 -9.92 -10.70
C LEU A 18 8.49 -9.05 -11.17
N SER A 19 8.58 -7.73 -11.07
CA SER A 19 7.41 -6.84 -11.19
C SER A 19 7.35 -6.01 -12.48
N ALA A 20 8.45 -5.90 -13.23
CA ALA A 20 8.53 -5.10 -14.45
C ALA A 20 9.71 -5.52 -15.37
N PRO A 21 9.60 -5.31 -16.70
CA PRO A 21 10.70 -5.53 -17.64
C PRO A 21 11.89 -4.56 -17.44
N ASP A 22 11.65 -3.38 -16.85
CA ASP A 22 12.70 -2.46 -16.38
C ASP A 22 12.28 -1.79 -15.06
N PRO A 23 12.69 -2.35 -13.90
CA PRO A 23 12.36 -1.82 -12.58
C PRO A 23 13.12 -0.53 -12.24
N THR A 24 14.03 -0.08 -13.12
CA THR A 24 14.76 1.18 -12.98
C THR A 24 14.16 2.32 -13.79
N SER A 25 13.18 2.02 -14.65
CA SER A 25 12.50 3.03 -15.48
C SER A 25 11.77 4.07 -14.62
N LYS A 26 11.82 5.32 -15.07
CA LYS A 26 11.18 6.45 -14.37
C LYS A 26 9.66 6.28 -14.27
N GLU A 27 9.00 5.83 -15.34
CA GLU A 27 7.56 5.56 -15.32
C GLU A 27 7.19 4.49 -14.29
N PHE A 28 7.92 3.37 -14.22
CA PHE A 28 7.64 2.33 -13.23
C PHE A 28 7.78 2.86 -11.80
N LYS A 29 8.83 3.63 -11.51
CA LYS A 29 9.02 4.24 -10.19
C LYS A 29 7.89 5.19 -9.83
N GLU A 30 7.51 6.08 -10.75
CA GLU A 30 6.41 7.03 -10.55
C GLU A 30 5.09 6.31 -10.27
N GLU A 31 4.81 5.21 -10.98
CA GLU A 31 3.65 4.37 -10.71
C GLU A 31 3.71 3.74 -9.31
N GLN A 32 4.84 3.16 -8.89
CA GLN A 32 4.95 2.60 -7.54
C GLN A 32 4.79 3.65 -6.44
N TYR A 33 5.32 4.87 -6.64
CA TYR A 33 5.13 5.97 -5.71
C TYR A 33 3.65 6.33 -5.60
N LEU A 34 2.96 6.55 -6.73
CA LEU A 34 1.53 6.87 -6.73
C LEU A 34 0.69 5.77 -6.07
N PHE A 35 1.01 4.50 -6.35
CA PHE A 35 0.30 3.40 -5.71
C PHE A 35 0.54 3.37 -4.20
N PHE A 36 1.78 3.62 -3.76
CA PHE A 36 2.14 3.75 -2.35
C PHE A 36 1.37 4.88 -1.66
N GLU A 37 1.36 6.07 -2.27
CA GLU A 37 0.60 7.23 -1.81
C GLU A 37 -0.87 6.84 -1.61
N ASN A 38 -1.50 6.26 -2.64
CA ASN A 38 -2.91 5.88 -2.63
C ASN A 38 -3.27 4.96 -1.46
N TYR A 39 -2.50 3.88 -1.24
CA TYR A 39 -2.86 2.93 -0.21
C TYR A 39 -2.44 3.41 1.20
N VAL A 40 -1.41 4.25 1.32
CA VAL A 40 -1.06 4.89 2.61
C VAL A 40 -2.16 5.85 3.03
N HIS A 41 -2.63 6.72 2.12
CA HIS A 41 -3.77 7.59 2.40
C HIS A 41 -5.01 6.77 2.75
N PHE A 42 -5.31 5.70 2.00
CA PHE A 42 -6.41 4.81 2.34
C PHE A 42 -6.33 4.24 3.76
N LEU A 43 -5.13 3.84 4.23
CA LEU A 43 -4.93 3.36 5.58
C LEU A 43 -5.16 4.48 6.61
N GLN A 44 -4.62 5.67 6.36
CA GLN A 44 -4.77 6.82 7.25
C GLN A 44 -6.23 7.25 7.38
N ASP A 45 -6.92 7.42 6.26
CA ASP A 45 -8.31 7.90 6.18
C ASP A 45 -9.29 6.94 6.87
N ASN A 46 -8.93 5.67 6.98
CA ASN A 46 -9.73 4.63 7.63
C ASN A 46 -9.32 4.33 9.07
N GLY A 47 -8.43 5.13 9.67
CA GLY A 47 -8.02 4.95 11.08
C GLY A 47 -7.12 3.73 11.31
N PHE A 48 -6.46 3.23 10.27
CA PHE A 48 -5.57 2.07 10.35
C PHE A 48 -4.12 2.41 10.71
N THR A 49 -3.79 3.70 10.82
CA THR A 49 -2.45 4.15 11.23
C THR A 49 -2.46 4.75 12.63
N THR A 50 -1.32 4.70 13.31
CA THR A 50 -1.11 5.30 14.64
C THR A 50 -0.59 6.73 14.55
N ARG A 51 -0.10 7.12 13.38
CA ARG A 51 0.40 8.45 13.04
C ARG A 51 0.17 8.75 11.56
N THR A 52 0.40 9.99 11.16
CA THR A 52 0.54 10.34 9.75
C THR A 52 1.89 9.81 9.24
N ILE A 53 1.81 8.91 8.27
CA ILE A 53 2.93 8.35 7.51
C ILE A 53 3.29 9.29 6.36
N LEU A 54 2.27 9.80 5.65
CA LEU A 54 2.40 10.69 4.50
C LEU A 54 1.35 11.81 4.58
N LYS A 55 1.78 13.07 4.43
CA LYS A 55 0.87 14.22 4.39
C LYS A 55 0.17 14.32 3.01
N GLU A 56 -0.97 15.01 2.96
CA GLU A 56 -1.84 15.12 1.77
C GLU A 56 -1.15 15.60 0.48
N ASN A 57 -0.07 16.38 0.59
CA ASN A 57 0.70 16.89 -0.55
C ASN A 57 2.15 16.37 -0.59
N GLU A 58 2.48 15.41 0.28
CA GLU A 58 3.82 14.83 0.34
C GLU A 58 3.92 13.69 -0.66
N LYS A 59 5.02 13.68 -1.43
CA LYS A 59 5.30 12.63 -2.41
C LYS A 59 6.11 11.51 -1.79
N ALA A 60 5.78 10.28 -2.17
CA ALA A 60 6.56 9.12 -1.78
C ALA A 60 7.94 9.15 -2.47
N THR A 61 8.94 8.58 -1.79
CA THR A 61 10.33 8.52 -2.25
C THR A 61 10.86 7.09 -2.11
N ASP A 62 12.08 6.83 -2.58
CA ASP A 62 12.75 5.52 -2.41
C ASP A 62 12.86 5.11 -0.93
N ASP A 63 12.94 6.08 -0.02
CA ASP A 63 13.04 5.86 1.43
C ASP A 63 11.70 5.75 2.15
N SER A 64 10.58 5.95 1.44
CA SER A 64 9.26 5.76 2.01
C SER A 64 9.04 4.31 2.43
N GLU A 65 8.62 4.14 3.68
CA GLU A 65 8.45 2.84 4.32
C GLU A 65 7.26 2.84 5.29
N ILE A 66 6.77 1.65 5.59
CA ILE A 66 5.74 1.41 6.60
C ILE A 66 6.31 0.44 7.63
N ARG A 67 6.28 0.84 8.89
CA ARG A 67 6.70 0.00 10.02
C ARG A 67 5.50 -0.62 10.70
N VAL A 68 5.73 -1.71 11.43
CA VAL A 68 4.70 -2.33 12.29
C VAL A 68 4.10 -1.32 13.26
N GLY A 69 4.92 -0.43 13.84
CA GLY A 69 4.47 0.60 14.76
C GLY A 69 3.63 1.71 14.14
N ASP A 70 3.68 1.89 12.82
CA ASP A 70 2.91 2.90 12.10
C ASP A 70 1.44 2.48 11.90
N LEU A 71 1.15 1.19 12.04
CA LEU A 71 -0.19 0.63 11.91
C LEU A 71 -0.82 0.33 13.28
N THR A 72 -2.12 0.55 13.39
CA THR A 72 -2.88 0.03 14.54
C THR A 72 -2.91 -1.51 14.47
N PRO A 73 -3.23 -2.23 15.57
CA PRO A 73 -3.39 -3.68 15.51
C PRO A 73 -4.42 -4.13 14.47
N GLU A 74 -5.45 -3.30 14.24
CA GLU A 74 -6.43 -3.52 13.19
C GLU A 74 -5.87 -3.20 11.81
N GLY A 75 -5.18 -2.08 11.66
CA GLY A 75 -4.54 -1.70 10.41
C GLY A 75 -3.54 -2.73 9.91
N LEU A 76 -2.79 -3.35 10.83
CA LEU A 76 -1.89 -4.46 10.50
C LEU A 76 -2.64 -5.68 9.94
N LYS A 77 -3.76 -6.06 10.56
CA LYS A 77 -4.62 -7.14 10.05
C LYS A 77 -5.17 -6.80 8.68
N PHE A 78 -5.67 -5.58 8.50
CA PHE A 78 -6.21 -5.12 7.22
C PHE A 78 -5.12 -5.03 6.14
N TYR A 79 -3.91 -4.62 6.48
CA TYR A 79 -2.77 -4.55 5.56
C TYR A 79 -2.51 -5.91 4.91
N PHE A 80 -2.43 -6.99 5.71
CA PHE A 80 -2.22 -8.34 5.16
C PHE A 80 -3.45 -8.90 4.42
N TYR A 81 -4.67 -8.55 4.86
CA TYR A 81 -5.92 -9.02 4.26
C TYR A 81 -6.28 -8.32 2.93
N GLY A 82 -6.08 -7.00 2.87
CA GLY A 82 -6.55 -6.10 1.83
C GLY A 82 -5.40 -5.52 1.00
N ILE A 83 -4.51 -4.74 1.63
CA ILE A 83 -3.47 -3.97 0.93
C ILE A 83 -2.53 -4.87 0.14
N ARG A 84 -2.01 -5.95 0.75
CA ARG A 84 -1.15 -6.91 0.06
C ARG A 84 -1.84 -7.54 -1.16
N LYS A 85 -3.14 -7.83 -1.06
CA LYS A 85 -3.93 -8.37 -2.18
C LYS A 85 -4.22 -7.33 -3.26
N TRP A 86 -4.34 -6.07 -2.87
CA TRP A 86 -4.49 -4.98 -3.83
C TRP A 86 -3.21 -4.78 -4.63
N ARG A 87 -2.03 -4.83 -3.98
CA ARG A 87 -0.72 -4.84 -4.64
C ARG A 87 -0.59 -6.01 -5.63
N GLU A 88 -0.88 -7.24 -5.19
CA GLU A 88 -0.87 -8.41 -6.09
C GLU A 88 -1.78 -8.24 -7.31
N LYS A 89 -2.94 -7.59 -7.15
CA LYS A 89 -3.88 -7.30 -8.25
C LYS A 89 -3.30 -6.24 -9.19
N TYR A 90 -2.76 -5.15 -8.64
CA TYR A 90 -2.11 -4.10 -9.41
C TYR A 90 -0.91 -4.66 -10.21
N ASP A 91 -0.09 -5.52 -9.62
CA ASP A 91 1.07 -6.15 -10.25
C ASP A 91 0.68 -6.98 -11.49
N ARG A 92 -0.52 -7.58 -11.50
CA ARG A 92 -1.03 -8.38 -12.64
C ARG A 92 -1.85 -7.57 -13.66
N ALA A 93 -2.14 -6.31 -13.37
CA ALA A 93 -2.96 -5.48 -14.26
C ALA A 93 -2.21 -5.20 -15.57
N LYS A 94 -2.92 -5.35 -16.70
CA LYS A 94 -2.39 -4.96 -18.02
C LYS A 94 -2.30 -3.44 -18.17
N ASP A 95 -3.27 -2.72 -17.63
CA ASP A 95 -3.32 -1.27 -17.61
C ASP A 95 -3.02 -0.77 -16.19
N LYS A 96 -1.75 -0.42 -15.96
CA LYS A 96 -1.25 0.04 -14.66
C LYS A 96 -1.81 1.40 -14.28
N LYS A 97 -1.87 2.33 -15.24
CA LYS A 97 -2.38 3.70 -15.06
C LYS A 97 -3.83 3.69 -14.58
N LYS A 98 -4.67 2.82 -15.14
CA LYS A 98 -6.04 2.63 -14.65
C LYS A 98 -6.11 1.93 -13.30
N ALA A 99 -5.31 0.88 -13.10
CA ALA A 99 -5.36 0.08 -11.87
C ALA A 99 -4.88 0.84 -10.63
N ILE A 100 -3.98 1.81 -10.79
CA ILE A 100 -3.42 2.60 -9.68
C ILE A 100 -4.47 3.41 -8.94
N ASN A 101 -5.46 3.92 -9.66
CA ASN A 101 -6.55 4.74 -9.14
C ASN A 101 -7.87 3.94 -8.99
N ASP A 102 -7.84 2.62 -9.12
CA ASP A 102 -9.01 1.75 -8.92
C ASP A 102 -9.13 1.32 -7.46
N PHE A 103 -9.88 2.11 -6.67
CA PHE A 103 -10.15 1.84 -5.26
C PHE A 103 -11.30 0.84 -5.04
N ALA A 104 -12.11 0.51 -6.05
CA ALA A 104 -13.31 -0.31 -5.88
C ALA A 104 -12.99 -1.70 -5.29
N PHE A 105 -11.82 -2.25 -5.61
CA PHE A 105 -11.34 -3.49 -5.02
C PHE A 105 -11.09 -3.38 -3.51
N ILE A 106 -10.37 -2.34 -3.09
CA ILE A 106 -9.96 -2.20 -1.70
C ILE A 106 -11.14 -1.76 -0.82
N GLU A 107 -12.05 -0.93 -1.34
CA GLU A 107 -13.29 -0.55 -0.66
C GLU A 107 -14.19 -1.76 -0.40
N LYS A 108 -14.39 -2.63 -1.40
CA LYS A 108 -15.13 -3.88 -1.22
C LYS A 108 -14.46 -4.81 -0.20
N LYS A 109 -13.13 -4.83 -0.16
CA LYS A 109 -12.37 -5.58 0.85
C LYS A 109 -12.56 -4.99 2.25
N LEU A 110 -12.53 -3.67 2.39
CA LEU A 110 -12.79 -2.96 3.64
C LEU A 110 -14.18 -3.27 4.19
N MET A 111 -15.21 -3.18 3.36
CA MET A 111 -16.59 -3.51 3.75
C MET A 111 -16.68 -4.92 4.34
N LYS A 112 -16.16 -5.92 3.60
CA LYS A 112 -16.12 -7.33 4.07
C LYS A 112 -15.30 -7.51 5.34
N PHE A 113 -14.22 -6.76 5.51
CA PHE A 113 -13.38 -6.83 6.69
C PHE A 113 -14.11 -6.30 7.93
N ARG A 114 -14.87 -5.22 7.77
CA ARG A 114 -15.72 -4.64 8.83
C ARG A 114 -16.91 -5.55 9.15
N GLU A 115 -17.57 -6.13 8.14
CA GLU A 115 -18.69 -7.07 8.35
C GLU A 115 -18.32 -8.32 9.16
N GLN A 116 -17.10 -8.84 8.98
CA GLN A 116 -16.58 -9.97 9.74
C GLN A 116 -16.38 -9.66 11.23
N LYS A 117 -16.38 -8.39 11.63
CA LYS A 117 -16.25 -7.98 13.03
C LYS A 117 -17.59 -7.77 13.73
N THR A 118 -18.67 -7.55 12.98
CA THR A 118 -20.00 -7.31 13.53
C THR A 118 -20.78 -8.62 13.74
N LYS A 119 -20.21 -9.76 13.34
CA LYS A 119 -20.71 -11.10 13.62
C LYS A 119 -19.91 -11.75 14.74
#